data_AF-A0A1M7LF64-F1
#
_entry.id   AF-A0A1M7LF64-F1
#
_cell.length_a   1.000
_cell.length_b   1.000
_cell.length_c   1.000
_cell.angle_alpha   90.00
_cell.angle_beta   90.00
_cell.angle_gamma   90.00
#
_symmetry.space_group_name_H-M   'P 1'
#
loop_
_entity.id
_entity.type
_entity.pdbx_description
1 polymer ?
#
loop_
_entity_poly.entity_id
_entity_poly.type
_entity_poly.pdbx_seq_one_letter_code
_entity_poly.pdbx_strand_id
1 'polypeptide(L)'
;MELNKILGKILELTKNIYLKKPEEKSYKYNTPLNTIPIPMELWITKTGKNISREIALMSMQYKIEFKNGNINDFKEIVKIIFDRIIFNEELFKVKLISGSQKDKLFDYINDDLDKKDFAMKVWDIMTKEFSDNLKDWIIFYPLSRVTTKSLKLEFDGLSLVNSEDKEFWDMIVNEYPALEFWDPKKGKQFDSSDNIFSNKSPKSWLVCEVNGSKDISQKRASILMRKFIGVLLAHLYIENSSVLKHAGRSETTYSMQISSDSNTRFNYPHIGIILHSLLIDLEITSEVINEVKDWYKKQSESENFNRASKGAQFIQYGITRKTELDKFIHYFISLDALFGEKSRVEESISEGVFNTYTKTNHEVDKDKIKKIYKLRSDLVHGGSSYINDWKEIIDYRNHFNSDPLKDVQDIAIKSLVYYFEK
;
A
#
# COMPACT_ATOMS: atom_id res chain seq x y z
N MET A 1 19.58 -14.15 -6.37
CA MET A 1 20.59 -13.12 -6.69
C MET A 1 21.89 -13.51 -6.01
N GLU A 2 23.05 -13.29 -6.63
CA GLU A 2 24.36 -13.59 -6.00
C GLU A 2 24.99 -12.34 -5.40
N LEU A 3 25.48 -12.44 -4.15
CA LEU A 3 26.15 -11.34 -3.44
C LEU A 3 27.33 -10.75 -4.23
N ASN A 4 28.11 -11.60 -4.91
CA ASN A 4 29.27 -11.17 -5.70
C ASN A 4 28.91 -10.10 -6.76
N LYS A 5 27.70 -10.16 -7.33
CA LYS A 5 27.24 -9.14 -8.29
C LYS A 5 27.01 -7.79 -7.61
N ILE A 6 26.48 -7.78 -6.38
CA ILE A 6 26.29 -6.55 -5.59
C ILE A 6 27.66 -5.95 -5.24
N LEU A 7 28.60 -6.77 -4.76
CA LEU A 7 29.94 -6.31 -4.41
C LEU A 7 30.67 -5.71 -5.62
N GLY A 8 30.55 -6.35 -6.80
CA GLY A 8 31.08 -5.80 -8.05
C GLY A 8 30.48 -4.43 -8.40
N LYS A 9 29.17 -4.25 -8.20
CA LYS A 9 28.48 -2.96 -8.42
C LYS A 9 28.90 -1.88 -7.43
N ILE A 10 29.19 -2.23 -6.18
CA ILE A 10 29.74 -1.29 -5.19
C ILE A 10 31.11 -0.77 -5.66
N LEU A 11 31.99 -1.65 -6.14
CA LEU A 11 33.28 -1.24 -6.71
C LEU A 11 33.10 -0.39 -7.97
N GLU A 12 32.20 -0.77 -8.87
CA GLU A 12 31.87 0.01 -10.06
C GLU A 12 31.37 1.42 -9.71
N LEU A 13 30.57 1.55 -8.64
CA LEU A 13 30.06 2.82 -8.16
C LEU A 13 31.20 3.76 -7.72
N THR A 14 32.21 3.26 -6.99
CA THR A 14 33.36 4.10 -6.59
C THR A 14 34.18 4.64 -7.77
N LYS A 15 34.14 3.97 -8.94
CA LYS A 15 34.77 4.45 -10.19
C LYS A 15 33.96 5.57 -10.86
N ASN A 16 32.73 5.80 -10.40
CA ASN A 16 31.78 6.79 -10.90
C ASN A 16 31.48 7.90 -9.87
N ILE A 17 32.26 7.95 -8.78
CA ILE A 17 32.25 9.03 -7.80
C ILE A 17 33.59 9.76 -7.89
N TYR A 18 33.52 11.08 -8.05
CA TYR A 18 34.67 11.95 -8.24
C TYR A 18 34.80 12.97 -7.11
N LEU A 19 36.04 13.33 -6.76
CA LEU A 19 36.36 14.37 -5.78
C LEU A 19 36.44 15.78 -6.39
N LYS A 20 36.39 15.86 -7.73
CA LYS A 20 36.35 17.08 -8.53
C LYS A 20 35.26 16.92 -9.59
N LYS A 21 34.71 18.04 -10.06
CA LYS A 21 33.66 18.01 -11.08
C LYS A 21 34.19 17.33 -12.37
N PRO A 22 33.63 16.20 -12.80
CA PRO A 22 34.04 15.57 -14.04
C PRO A 22 33.42 16.29 -15.26
N GLU A 23 34.03 16.13 -16.43
CA GLU A 23 33.54 16.72 -17.70
C GLU A 23 32.20 16.14 -18.15
N GLU A 24 31.95 14.88 -17.82
CA GLU A 24 30.69 14.19 -18.12
C GLU A 24 29.52 14.70 -17.26
N LYS A 25 28.28 14.42 -17.72
CA LYS A 25 27.07 14.81 -17.01
C LYS A 25 27.04 14.21 -15.60
N SER A 26 27.25 15.08 -14.62
CA SER A 26 27.42 14.73 -13.22
C SER A 26 26.55 15.59 -12.31
N TYR A 27 26.41 15.14 -11.07
CA TYR A 27 25.59 15.78 -10.06
C TYR A 27 26.38 15.89 -8.77
N LYS A 28 26.42 17.08 -8.20
CA LYS A 28 27.05 17.32 -6.90
C LYS A 28 26.24 16.65 -5.80
N TYR A 29 26.92 16.08 -4.82
CA TYR A 29 26.31 15.71 -3.54
C TYR A 29 25.98 16.97 -2.76
N ASN A 30 24.71 17.10 -2.35
CA ASN A 30 24.21 18.29 -1.65
C ASN A 30 24.23 18.12 -0.12
N THR A 31 25.16 17.35 0.42
CA THR A 31 25.32 17.24 1.86
C THR A 31 26.40 18.24 2.29
N PRO A 32 26.09 19.21 3.16
CA PRO A 32 27.14 19.98 3.79
C PRO A 32 27.92 19.02 4.71
N LEU A 33 29.20 18.84 4.43
CA LEU A 33 30.15 18.14 5.31
C LEU A 33 30.33 19.00 6.57
N ASN A 34 29.32 19.03 7.44
CA ASN A 34 29.28 19.89 8.63
C ASN A 34 30.28 19.50 9.73
N THR A 35 31.07 18.45 9.52
CA THR A 35 31.99 17.92 10.51
C THR A 35 33.46 18.22 10.23
N ILE A 36 33.84 18.80 9.07
CA ILE A 36 35.24 19.01 8.71
C ILE A 36 35.45 20.37 8.02
N PRO A 37 36.49 21.16 8.39
CA PRO A 37 36.76 22.49 7.82
C PRO A 37 37.32 22.47 6.38
N ILE A 38 37.25 21.36 5.66
CA ILE A 38 37.74 21.24 4.28
C ILE A 38 36.53 21.14 3.35
N PRO A 39 36.26 22.15 2.50
CA PRO A 39 35.21 22.06 1.50
C PRO A 39 35.63 21.03 0.43
N MET A 40 35.17 19.79 0.59
CA MET A 40 35.29 18.75 -0.42
C MET A 40 33.96 18.59 -1.16
N GLU A 41 34.01 18.47 -2.48
CA GLU A 41 32.84 18.23 -3.31
C GLU A 41 32.86 16.81 -3.86
N LEU A 42 31.84 16.02 -3.54
CA LEU A 42 31.60 14.76 -4.20
C LEU A 42 30.70 14.95 -5.42
N TRP A 43 31.05 14.29 -6.52
CA TRP A 43 30.31 14.31 -7.77
C TRP A 43 29.99 12.89 -8.21
N ILE A 44 28.72 12.59 -8.50
CA ILE A 44 28.27 11.31 -9.05
C ILE A 44 27.86 11.47 -10.51
N THR A 45 28.34 10.58 -11.37
CA THR A 45 27.97 10.57 -12.80
C THR A 45 26.53 10.09 -13.00
N LYS A 46 25.97 10.30 -14.20
CA LYS A 46 24.69 9.67 -14.59
C LYS A 46 24.76 8.14 -14.47
N THR A 47 25.88 7.52 -14.84
CA THR A 47 26.12 6.08 -14.72
C THR A 47 26.15 5.65 -13.26
N GLY A 48 26.85 6.39 -12.39
CA GLY A 48 26.85 6.15 -10.95
C GLY A 48 25.45 6.12 -10.34
N LYS A 49 24.56 7.05 -10.73
CA LYS A 49 23.16 7.04 -10.28
C LYS A 49 22.39 5.78 -10.69
N ASN A 50 22.65 5.27 -11.91
CA ASN A 50 22.05 4.01 -12.36
C ASN A 50 22.57 2.83 -11.56
N ILE A 51 23.88 2.79 -11.30
CA ILE A 51 24.50 1.77 -10.44
C ILE A 51 23.91 1.80 -9.03
N SER A 52 23.67 2.98 -8.44
CA SER A 52 23.01 3.09 -7.13
C SER A 52 21.61 2.47 -7.13
N ARG A 53 20.85 2.67 -8.21
CA ARG A 53 19.52 2.06 -8.39
C ARG A 53 19.62 0.54 -8.57
N GLU A 54 20.61 0.06 -9.32
CA GLU A 54 20.86 -1.38 -9.50
C GLU A 54 21.22 -2.04 -8.17
N ILE A 55 22.12 -1.46 -7.38
CA ILE A 55 22.46 -1.94 -6.04
C ILE A 55 21.18 -2.03 -5.20
N ALA A 56 20.37 -0.97 -5.12
CA ALA A 56 19.12 -0.97 -4.37
C ALA A 56 18.16 -2.11 -4.79
N LEU A 57 17.94 -2.30 -6.09
CA LEU A 57 17.13 -3.40 -6.62
C LEU A 57 17.71 -4.76 -6.25
N MET A 58 19.02 -4.91 -6.39
CA MET A 58 19.69 -6.18 -6.14
C MET A 58 19.64 -6.53 -4.65
N SER A 59 19.78 -5.55 -3.75
CA SER A 59 19.62 -5.70 -2.31
C SER A 59 18.24 -6.25 -1.95
N MET A 60 17.17 -5.65 -2.49
CA MET A 60 15.78 -6.06 -2.25
C MET A 60 15.48 -7.48 -2.75
N GLN A 61 16.18 -7.94 -3.79
CA GLN A 61 16.06 -9.29 -4.33
C GLN A 61 16.98 -10.31 -3.65
N TYR A 62 18.06 -9.86 -3.01
CA TYR A 62 19.04 -10.71 -2.35
C TYR A 62 18.63 -11.09 -0.93
N LYS A 63 18.20 -10.12 -0.11
CA LYS A 63 17.75 -10.37 1.27
C LYS A 63 16.23 -10.23 1.38
N ILE A 64 15.58 -11.26 1.92
CA ILE A 64 14.12 -11.28 2.12
C ILE A 64 13.63 -10.16 3.05
N GLU A 65 14.45 -9.78 4.03
CA GLU A 65 14.20 -8.68 4.98
C GLU A 65 13.99 -7.35 4.26
N PHE A 66 14.64 -7.16 3.11
CA PHE A 66 14.61 -5.93 2.34
C PHE A 66 13.46 -5.83 1.33
N LYS A 67 12.62 -6.87 1.23
CA LYS A 67 11.50 -6.91 0.26
C LYS A 67 10.49 -5.78 0.44
N ASN A 68 10.36 -5.24 1.65
CA ASN A 68 9.43 -4.16 2.00
C ASN A 68 10.08 -2.75 1.91
N GLY A 69 11.30 -2.65 1.40
CA GLY A 69 11.99 -1.38 1.19
C GLY A 69 11.46 -0.61 -0.02
N ASN A 70 11.68 0.71 -0.01
CA ASN A 70 11.45 1.55 -1.18
C ASN A 70 12.75 1.66 -1.97
N ILE A 71 12.70 1.34 -3.26
CA ILE A 71 13.84 1.46 -4.17
C ILE A 71 14.46 2.87 -4.16
N ASN A 72 13.65 3.93 -4.04
CA ASN A 72 14.15 5.29 -4.03
C ASN A 72 14.87 5.61 -2.73
N ASP A 73 14.36 5.15 -1.59
CA ASP A 73 15.01 5.34 -0.29
C ASP A 73 16.35 4.60 -0.26
N PHE A 74 16.36 3.34 -0.69
CA PHE A 74 17.59 2.53 -0.76
C PHE A 74 18.60 3.13 -1.74
N LYS A 75 18.15 3.62 -2.90
CA LYS A 75 19.01 4.32 -3.86
C LYS A 75 19.62 5.57 -3.25
N GLU A 76 18.85 6.36 -2.49
CA GLU A 76 19.41 7.54 -1.80
C GLU A 76 20.38 7.14 -0.68
N ILE A 77 20.11 6.07 0.08
CA ILE A 77 21.07 5.50 1.05
C ILE A 77 22.38 5.12 0.36
N VAL A 78 22.33 4.34 -0.72
CA VAL A 78 23.52 3.94 -1.51
C VAL A 78 24.28 5.16 -2.02
N LYS A 79 23.55 6.18 -2.47
CA LYS A 79 24.15 7.42 -2.94
C LYS A 79 24.92 8.08 -1.81
N ILE A 80 24.28 8.40 -0.68
CA ILE A 80 24.90 9.18 0.41
C ILE A 80 25.90 8.39 1.25
N ILE A 81 25.95 7.05 1.13
CA ILE A 81 26.81 6.25 2.01
C ILE A 81 28.28 6.66 1.88
N PHE A 82 28.75 6.89 0.65
CA PHE A 82 30.14 7.24 0.38
C PHE A 82 30.51 8.60 0.96
N ASP A 83 29.57 9.54 1.00
CA ASP A 83 29.76 10.82 1.68
C ASP A 83 29.97 10.66 3.19
N ARG A 84 29.30 9.68 3.81
CA ARG A 84 29.45 9.37 5.25
C ARG A 84 30.74 8.62 5.58
N ILE A 85 31.22 7.76 4.67
CA ILE A 85 32.35 6.86 4.93
C ILE A 85 33.66 7.32 4.30
N ILE A 86 33.69 8.39 3.50
CA ILE A 86 34.90 8.84 2.79
C ILE A 86 36.08 9.17 3.72
N PHE A 87 35.80 9.56 4.96
CA PHE A 87 36.80 9.84 6.00
C PHE A 87 37.11 8.66 6.90
N ASN A 88 36.65 7.45 6.57
CA ASN A 88 36.99 6.24 7.29
C ASN A 88 38.38 5.74 6.84
N GLU A 89 39.39 5.85 7.70
CA GLU A 89 40.78 5.45 7.42
C GLU A 89 40.94 3.94 7.17
N GLU A 90 40.02 3.10 7.66
CA GLU A 90 40.03 1.67 7.33
C GLU A 90 39.64 1.39 5.88
N LEU A 91 38.86 2.29 5.26
CA LEU A 91 38.34 2.12 3.91
C LEU A 91 39.10 2.94 2.88
N PHE A 92 39.56 4.13 3.26
CA PHE A 92 40.17 5.10 2.36
C PHE A 92 41.46 5.71 2.90
N LYS A 93 42.34 6.10 1.99
CA LYS A 93 43.55 6.89 2.27
C LYS A 93 43.20 8.36 2.48
N VAL A 94 42.58 8.67 3.62
CA VAL A 94 42.03 10.00 3.96
C VAL A 94 43.04 11.13 3.78
N LYS A 95 44.31 10.92 4.14
CA LYS A 95 45.39 11.91 3.96
C LYS A 95 45.59 12.33 2.49
N LEU A 96 45.41 11.40 1.56
CA LEU A 96 45.54 11.68 0.11
C LEU A 96 44.28 12.35 -0.45
N ILE A 97 43.11 12.04 0.10
CA ILE A 97 41.83 12.65 -0.27
C ILE A 97 41.88 14.15 -0.02
N SER A 98 42.39 14.58 1.15
CA SER A 98 42.55 16.00 1.49
C SER A 98 43.55 16.76 0.60
N GLY A 99 44.50 16.04 -0.02
CA GLY A 99 45.46 16.59 -0.99
C GLY A 99 45.02 16.51 -2.46
N SER A 100 43.87 15.88 -2.74
CA SER A 100 43.22 15.66 -4.05
C SER A 100 44.16 15.45 -5.26
N GLN A 101 45.08 14.49 -5.16
CA GLN A 101 46.02 14.14 -6.25
C GLN A 101 45.38 13.31 -7.38
N LYS A 102 44.28 12.62 -7.11
CA LYS A 102 43.52 11.78 -8.06
C LYS A 102 42.03 12.17 -8.14
N ASP A 103 41.37 11.80 -9.23
CA ASP A 103 40.02 12.28 -9.53
C ASP A 103 38.89 11.37 -9.01
N LYS A 104 39.09 10.05 -8.96
CA LYS A 104 38.04 9.06 -8.63
C LYS A 104 38.20 8.50 -7.22
N LEU A 105 37.07 8.25 -6.55
CA LEU A 105 37.05 7.68 -5.20
C LEU A 105 37.69 6.28 -5.14
N PHE A 106 37.53 5.48 -6.20
CA PHE A 106 38.16 4.15 -6.33
C PHE A 106 39.68 4.17 -6.09
N ASP A 107 40.36 5.24 -6.51
CA ASP A 107 41.81 5.33 -6.46
C ASP A 107 42.37 5.66 -5.06
N TYR A 108 41.46 5.94 -4.12
CA TYR A 108 41.75 6.23 -2.71
C TYR A 108 41.37 5.10 -1.77
N ILE A 109 40.84 3.98 -2.27
CA ILE A 109 40.63 2.78 -1.45
C ILE A 109 41.98 2.40 -0.80
N ASN A 110 41.94 2.02 0.48
CA ASN A 110 43.13 1.62 1.23
C ASN A 110 43.86 0.45 0.50
N ASP A 111 45.19 0.54 0.35
CA ASP A 111 45.97 -0.48 -0.37
C ASP A 111 46.08 -1.78 0.42
N ASP A 112 45.96 -1.70 1.75
CA ASP A 112 46.01 -2.86 2.64
C ASP A 112 44.71 -3.68 2.60
N LEU A 113 43.71 -3.23 1.85
CA LEU A 113 42.39 -3.85 1.76
C LEU A 113 42.15 -4.41 0.36
N ASP A 114 41.94 -5.72 0.26
CA ASP A 114 41.50 -6.33 -1.00
C ASP A 114 40.18 -5.70 -1.48
N LYS A 115 39.98 -5.61 -2.79
CA LYS A 115 38.81 -4.95 -3.36
C LYS A 115 37.51 -5.64 -2.96
N LYS A 116 37.51 -6.96 -2.79
CA LYS A 116 36.35 -7.71 -2.32
C LYS A 116 36.05 -7.39 -0.86
N ASP A 117 37.07 -7.31 -0.01
CA ASP A 117 36.92 -6.99 1.41
C ASP A 117 36.44 -5.56 1.61
N PHE A 118 36.95 -4.60 0.82
CA PHE A 118 36.42 -3.24 0.76
C PHE A 118 34.93 -3.24 0.42
N ALA A 119 34.55 -3.93 -0.65
CA ALA A 119 33.16 -3.97 -1.09
C ALA A 119 32.25 -4.62 -0.04
N MET A 120 32.74 -5.65 0.66
CA MET A 120 32.02 -6.32 1.74
C MET A 120 31.80 -5.37 2.93
N LYS A 121 32.84 -4.67 3.40
CA LYS A 121 32.70 -3.69 4.48
C LYS A 121 31.68 -2.60 4.13
N VAL A 122 31.73 -2.07 2.90
CA VAL A 122 30.74 -1.08 2.42
C VAL A 122 29.34 -1.69 2.37
N TRP A 123 29.21 -2.93 1.90
CA TRP A 123 27.94 -3.65 1.87
C TRP A 123 27.34 -3.86 3.27
N ASP A 124 28.15 -4.15 4.28
CA ASP A 124 27.69 -4.32 5.66
C ASP A 124 27.15 -3.00 6.23
N ILE A 125 27.83 -1.89 5.96
CA ILE A 125 27.35 -0.54 6.33
C ILE A 125 26.03 -0.24 5.61
N MET A 126 25.94 -0.49 4.29
CA MET A 126 24.69 -0.31 3.52
C MET A 126 23.56 -1.18 4.08
N THR A 127 23.86 -2.44 4.41
CA THR A 127 22.89 -3.39 4.98
C THR A 127 22.31 -2.86 6.29
N LYS A 128 23.16 -2.35 7.17
CA LYS A 128 22.72 -1.74 8.43
C LYS A 128 21.78 -0.56 8.18
N GLU A 129 22.17 0.37 7.31
CA GLU A 129 21.35 1.54 6.97
C GLU A 129 20.03 1.17 6.28
N PHE A 130 20.02 0.13 5.44
CA PHE A 130 18.80 -0.41 4.86
C PHE A 130 17.89 -0.98 5.94
N SER A 131 18.41 -1.78 6.87
CA SER A 131 17.65 -2.31 8.00
C SER A 131 17.08 -1.19 8.87
N ASP A 132 17.88 -0.17 9.20
CA ASP A 132 17.45 0.98 10.03
C ASP A 132 16.37 1.83 9.34
N ASN A 133 16.27 1.77 8.00
CA ASN A 133 15.20 2.41 7.23
C ASN A 133 13.87 1.64 7.27
N LEU A 134 13.92 0.34 7.55
CA LEU A 134 12.74 -0.52 7.65
C LEU A 134 12.27 -0.55 9.10
N LYS A 135 11.03 -0.13 9.33
CA LYS A 135 10.45 -0.06 10.66
C LYS A 135 9.12 -0.77 10.69
N ASP A 136 8.67 -1.09 11.88
CA ASP A 136 7.28 -1.43 12.10
C ASP A 136 6.48 -0.14 12.20
N TRP A 137 5.41 -0.07 11.41
CA TRP A 137 4.54 1.08 11.29
C TRP A 137 3.13 0.69 11.69
N ILE A 138 2.49 1.59 12.42
CA ILE A 138 1.06 1.55 12.70
C ILE A 138 0.37 2.67 11.93
N ILE A 139 -0.69 2.32 11.20
CA ILE A 139 -1.48 3.21 10.38
C ILE A 139 -2.92 3.21 10.90
N PHE A 140 -3.48 4.39 11.14
CA PHE A 140 -4.83 4.56 11.62
C PHE A 140 -5.70 5.28 10.59
N TYR A 141 -6.86 4.71 10.28
CA TYR A 141 -7.89 5.34 9.47
C TYR A 141 -9.15 5.56 10.33
N PRO A 142 -9.68 6.79 10.42
CA PRO A 142 -10.79 7.09 11.33
C PRO A 142 -12.12 6.58 10.78
N LEU A 143 -12.92 5.97 11.65
CA LEU A 143 -14.28 5.51 11.36
C LEU A 143 -15.28 6.28 12.24
N SER A 144 -15.71 7.47 11.79
CA SER A 144 -16.53 8.39 12.60
C SER A 144 -17.97 7.96 12.82
N ARG A 145 -18.49 7.05 12.00
CA ARG A 145 -19.87 6.54 12.09
C ARG A 145 -19.93 5.02 12.25
N VAL A 146 -18.81 4.40 12.58
CA VAL A 146 -18.74 2.96 12.84
C VAL A 146 -18.47 2.75 14.31
N THR A 147 -19.32 1.96 14.96
CA THR A 147 -19.14 1.52 16.34
C THR A 147 -18.80 0.03 16.33
N THR A 148 -17.80 -0.36 17.12
CA THR A 148 -17.39 -1.75 17.27
C THR A 148 -16.70 -1.95 18.61
N LYS A 149 -16.53 -3.21 19.03
CA LYS A 149 -15.64 -3.57 20.13
C LYS A 149 -14.20 -3.59 19.62
N SER A 150 -13.23 -3.27 20.46
CA SER A 150 -11.83 -3.40 20.04
C SER A 150 -11.46 -4.86 19.92
N LEU A 151 -10.82 -5.22 18.81
CA LEU A 151 -10.35 -6.58 18.56
C LEU A 151 -9.23 -6.58 17.51
N LYS A 152 -8.23 -7.45 17.74
CA LYS A 152 -7.27 -7.84 16.70
C LYS A 152 -7.97 -8.82 15.75
N LEU A 153 -7.90 -8.57 14.45
CA LEU A 153 -8.56 -9.40 13.44
C LEU A 153 -7.76 -10.67 13.12
N GLU A 154 -6.48 -10.72 13.51
CA GLU A 154 -5.55 -11.86 13.34
C GLU A 154 -5.19 -12.16 11.87
N PHE A 155 -5.51 -11.25 10.95
CA PHE A 155 -5.08 -11.29 9.57
C PHE A 155 -4.59 -9.90 9.13
N ASP A 156 -3.62 -9.87 8.22
CA ASP A 156 -3.10 -8.64 7.59
C ASP A 156 -2.64 -7.53 8.56
N GLY A 157 -2.34 -7.87 9.82
CA GLY A 157 -2.00 -6.88 10.85
C GLY A 157 -3.14 -5.90 11.14
N LEU A 158 -4.39 -6.27 10.87
CA LEU A 158 -5.54 -5.38 11.02
C LEU A 158 -6.17 -5.51 12.41
N SER A 159 -6.65 -4.39 12.92
CA SER A 159 -7.49 -4.32 14.12
C SER A 159 -8.61 -3.31 13.92
N LEU A 160 -9.74 -3.57 14.57
CA LEU A 160 -10.75 -2.56 14.82
C LEU A 160 -10.60 -2.11 16.27
N VAL A 161 -10.55 -0.81 16.50
CA VAL A 161 -10.29 -0.27 17.84
C VAL A 161 -11.33 0.77 18.17
N ASN A 162 -12.07 0.55 19.26
CA ASN A 162 -12.98 1.54 19.77
C ASN A 162 -12.18 2.73 20.34
N SER A 163 -12.57 3.96 20.02
CA SER A 163 -11.83 5.15 20.49
C SER A 163 -11.85 5.32 22.01
N GLU A 164 -12.74 4.61 22.72
CA GLU A 164 -12.89 4.70 24.17
C GLU A 164 -12.27 3.54 24.95
N ASP A 165 -11.75 2.53 24.26
CA ASP A 165 -11.21 1.32 24.89
C ASP A 165 -9.76 1.55 25.36
N LYS A 166 -9.65 2.04 26.60
CA LYS A 166 -8.35 2.38 27.20
C LYS A 166 -7.39 1.21 27.25
N GLU A 167 -7.87 0.01 27.60
CA GLU A 167 -7.01 -1.17 27.74
C GLU A 167 -6.35 -1.53 26.40
N PHE A 168 -7.13 -1.51 25.32
CA PHE A 168 -6.58 -1.77 23.98
C PHE A 168 -5.62 -0.66 23.53
N TRP A 169 -5.93 0.60 23.84
CA TRP A 169 -5.03 1.72 23.54
C TRP A 169 -3.71 1.64 24.32
N ASP A 170 -3.75 1.26 25.60
CA ASP A 170 -2.54 1.07 26.42
C ASP A 170 -1.65 -0.02 25.83
N MET A 171 -2.22 -1.11 25.30
CA MET A 171 -1.46 -2.12 24.56
C MET A 171 -0.78 -1.55 23.31
N ILE A 172 -1.48 -0.74 22.53
CA ILE A 172 -0.90 -0.09 21.34
C ILE A 172 0.20 0.90 21.75
N VAL A 173 0.00 1.70 22.80
CA VAL A 173 0.99 2.67 23.29
C VAL A 173 2.26 1.97 23.77
N ASN A 174 2.15 0.79 24.40
CA ASN A 174 3.31 -0.01 24.79
C ASN A 174 4.16 -0.44 23.59
N GLU A 175 3.55 -0.75 22.45
CA GLU A 175 4.25 -1.12 21.21
C GLU A 175 4.73 0.10 20.42
N TYR A 176 4.01 1.23 20.52
CA TYR A 176 4.29 2.49 19.80
C TYR A 176 4.27 3.68 20.77
N PRO A 177 5.34 3.91 21.55
CA PRO A 177 5.35 4.86 22.67
C PRO A 177 5.03 6.32 22.30
N ALA A 178 5.29 6.72 21.05
CA ALA A 178 4.97 8.06 20.57
C ALA A 178 3.46 8.40 20.67
N LEU A 179 2.58 7.39 20.79
CA LEU A 179 1.13 7.55 20.97
C LEU A 179 0.70 7.96 22.37
N GLU A 180 1.57 7.94 23.38
CA GLU A 180 1.24 8.34 24.76
C GLU A 180 0.59 9.74 24.82
N PHE A 181 0.98 10.64 23.92
CA PHE A 181 0.49 12.02 23.86
C PHE A 181 -0.71 12.23 22.92
N TRP A 182 -1.38 11.16 22.50
CA TRP A 182 -2.44 11.20 21.51
C TRP A 182 -3.80 10.78 22.10
N ASP A 183 -4.83 11.60 21.86
CA ASP A 183 -6.20 11.38 22.27
C ASP A 183 -6.96 10.63 21.15
N PRO A 184 -7.27 9.33 21.30
CA PRO A 184 -7.99 8.54 20.30
C PRO A 184 -9.42 9.00 20.04
N LYS A 185 -10.08 9.62 21.03
CA LYS A 185 -11.48 10.08 20.92
C LYS A 185 -11.59 11.32 20.05
N LYS A 186 -10.62 12.23 20.20
CA LYS A 186 -10.53 13.44 19.38
C LYS A 186 -9.67 13.23 18.13
N GLY A 187 -8.94 12.13 18.10
CA GLY A 187 -7.97 11.76 17.08
C GLY A 187 -6.81 12.73 16.98
N LYS A 188 -6.41 13.46 18.03
CA LYS A 188 -5.37 14.50 17.98
C LYS A 188 -4.42 14.42 19.17
N GLN A 189 -3.26 15.07 19.07
CA GLN A 189 -2.39 15.25 20.23
C GLN A 189 -3.06 16.13 21.30
N PHE A 190 -2.78 15.87 22.58
CA PHE A 190 -3.43 16.57 23.71
C PHE A 190 -3.35 18.10 23.62
N ASP A 191 -2.19 18.65 23.24
CA ASP A 191 -1.93 20.09 23.20
C ASP A 191 -2.14 20.75 21.83
N SER A 192 -2.63 20.00 20.84
CA SER A 192 -2.83 20.52 19.49
C SER A 192 -4.23 21.15 19.32
N SER A 193 -4.29 22.41 18.89
CA SER A 193 -5.54 23.11 18.59
C SER A 193 -6.20 22.60 17.31
N ASP A 194 -5.41 22.21 16.32
CA ASP A 194 -5.86 21.81 14.98
C ASP A 194 -5.40 20.40 14.63
N ASN A 195 -6.32 19.58 14.12
CA ASN A 195 -5.96 18.34 13.47
C ASN A 195 -6.84 18.05 12.26
N ILE A 196 -6.30 17.29 11.31
CA ILE A 196 -6.95 16.76 10.11
C ILE A 196 -8.24 15.97 10.44
N PHE A 197 -8.37 15.46 11.67
CA PHE A 197 -9.57 14.73 12.12
C PHE A 197 -10.52 15.53 13.04
N SER A 198 -10.20 16.78 13.39
CA SER A 198 -10.92 17.55 14.42
C SER A 198 -12.42 17.73 14.15
N ASN A 199 -12.82 17.80 12.87
CA ASN A 199 -14.21 17.94 12.45
C ASN A 199 -14.96 16.59 12.33
N LYS A 200 -14.30 15.47 12.62
CA LYS A 200 -14.83 14.10 12.47
C LYS A 200 -14.25 13.17 13.56
N SER A 201 -14.55 13.48 14.82
CA SER A 201 -14.17 12.62 15.95
C SER A 201 -14.53 11.15 15.67
N PRO A 202 -13.54 10.25 15.64
CA PRO A 202 -13.78 8.84 15.34
C PRO A 202 -14.46 8.14 16.50
N LYS A 203 -15.50 7.36 16.22
CA LYS A 203 -16.06 6.40 17.19
C LYS A 203 -15.19 5.15 17.28
N SER A 204 -14.57 4.78 16.16
CA SER A 204 -13.62 3.68 16.08
C SER A 204 -12.55 3.97 15.04
N TRP A 205 -11.50 3.16 15.07
CA TRP A 205 -10.36 3.23 14.17
C TRP A 205 -10.17 1.90 13.46
N LEU A 206 -9.89 1.96 12.16
CA LEU A 206 -9.27 0.85 11.46
C LEU A 206 -7.76 1.01 11.57
N VAL A 207 -7.12 0.04 12.20
CA VAL A 207 -5.69 0.04 12.48
C VAL A 207 -5.02 -1.03 11.63
N CYS A 208 -3.86 -0.70 11.06
CA CYS A 208 -3.05 -1.64 10.29
C CYS A 208 -1.59 -1.53 10.69
N GLU A 209 -1.02 -2.65 11.10
CA GLU A 209 0.39 -2.81 11.46
C GLU A 209 1.14 -3.44 10.30
N VAL A 210 2.22 -2.80 9.84
CA VAL A 210 3.00 -3.25 8.68
C VAL A 210 4.47 -2.90 8.85
N ASN A 211 5.34 -3.79 8.37
CA ASN A 211 6.77 -3.55 8.30
C ASN A 211 7.17 -2.99 6.92
N GLY A 212 8.07 -2.00 6.92
CA GLY A 212 8.70 -1.49 5.71
C GLY A 212 9.24 -0.07 5.82
N SER A 213 9.64 0.49 4.67
CA SER A 213 9.87 1.94 4.56
C SER A 213 8.55 2.72 4.67
N LYS A 214 8.61 3.99 5.08
CA LYS A 214 7.43 4.84 5.34
C LYS A 214 6.36 4.78 4.24
N ASP A 215 6.75 5.05 2.99
CA ASP A 215 5.82 5.14 1.86
C ASP A 215 5.26 3.76 1.46
N ILE A 216 6.08 2.72 1.52
CA ILE A 216 5.66 1.35 1.20
C ILE A 216 4.68 0.84 2.25
N SER A 217 4.96 1.07 3.53
CA SER A 217 4.07 0.76 4.65
C SER A 217 2.72 1.44 4.47
N GLN A 218 2.70 2.73 4.14
CA GLN A 218 1.46 3.46 3.89
C GLN A 218 0.65 2.86 2.72
N LYS A 219 1.32 2.59 1.59
CA LYS A 219 0.67 1.99 0.41
C LYS A 219 0.12 0.60 0.72
N ARG A 220 0.89 -0.22 1.45
CA ARG A 220 0.48 -1.56 1.85
C ARG A 220 -0.72 -1.51 2.79
N ALA A 221 -0.69 -0.67 3.82
CA ALA A 221 -1.83 -0.47 4.72
C ALA A 221 -3.09 -0.06 3.94
N SER A 222 -2.99 0.86 2.97
CA SER A 222 -4.11 1.24 2.10
C SER A 222 -4.73 0.03 1.40
N ILE A 223 -3.90 -0.84 0.82
CA ILE A 223 -4.36 -2.04 0.10
C ILE A 223 -5.07 -3.01 1.04
N LEU A 224 -4.49 -3.28 2.22
CA LEU A 224 -5.04 -4.21 3.21
C LEU A 224 -6.35 -3.69 3.80
N MET A 225 -6.38 -2.40 4.18
CA MET A 225 -7.59 -1.75 4.69
C MET A 225 -8.71 -1.73 3.64
N ARG A 226 -8.42 -1.47 2.36
CA ARG A 226 -9.42 -1.52 1.29
C ARG A 226 -9.98 -2.92 1.10
N LYS A 227 -9.12 -3.94 1.11
CA LYS A 227 -9.55 -5.33 1.05
C LYS A 227 -10.51 -5.63 2.20
N PHE A 228 -10.14 -5.29 3.43
CA PHE A 228 -10.97 -5.49 4.60
C PHE A 228 -12.31 -4.77 4.53
N ILE A 229 -12.34 -3.47 4.22
CA ILE A 229 -13.60 -2.73 4.10
C ILE A 229 -14.46 -3.27 2.95
N GLY A 230 -13.84 -3.71 1.84
CA GLY A 230 -14.56 -4.35 0.74
C GLY A 230 -15.29 -5.62 1.19
N VAL A 231 -14.61 -6.51 1.92
CA VAL A 231 -15.22 -7.73 2.48
C VAL A 231 -16.26 -7.40 3.54
N LEU A 232 -15.94 -6.52 4.49
CA LEU A 232 -16.85 -6.14 5.57
C LEU A 232 -18.17 -5.56 5.04
N LEU A 233 -18.09 -4.58 4.12
CA LEU A 233 -19.28 -3.98 3.53
C LEU A 233 -20.04 -4.97 2.64
N ALA A 234 -19.36 -5.94 2.03
CA ALA A 234 -20.02 -6.99 1.25
C ALA A 234 -20.89 -7.90 2.13
N HIS A 235 -20.41 -8.32 3.30
CA HIS A 235 -21.21 -9.08 4.27
C HIS A 235 -22.38 -8.26 4.81
N LEU A 236 -22.13 -7.03 5.26
CA LEU A 236 -23.19 -6.13 5.75
C LEU A 236 -24.24 -5.82 4.67
N TYR A 237 -23.85 -5.80 3.39
CA TYR A 237 -24.76 -5.56 2.28
C TYR A 237 -25.84 -6.64 2.14
N ILE A 238 -25.48 -7.90 2.45
CA ILE A 238 -26.42 -9.03 2.37
C ILE A 238 -27.58 -8.83 3.34
N GLU A 239 -27.29 -8.31 4.54
CA GLU A 239 -28.31 -8.02 5.55
C GLU A 239 -29.04 -6.70 5.27
N ASN A 240 -28.32 -5.68 4.83
CA ASN A 240 -28.87 -4.34 4.64
C ASN A 240 -28.17 -3.60 3.49
N SER A 241 -28.84 -3.50 2.34
CA SER A 241 -28.27 -2.81 1.17
C SER A 241 -28.01 -1.31 1.37
N SER A 242 -28.61 -0.68 2.39
CA SER A 242 -28.46 0.74 2.66
C SER A 242 -27.07 1.14 3.17
N VAL A 243 -26.24 0.17 3.60
CA VAL A 243 -24.88 0.40 4.08
C VAL A 243 -23.93 0.99 3.02
N LEU A 244 -24.31 0.93 1.74
CA LEU A 244 -23.54 1.50 0.62
C LEU A 244 -24.03 2.90 0.21
N LYS A 245 -25.06 3.44 0.86
CA LYS A 245 -25.59 4.77 0.56
C LYS A 245 -24.64 5.86 1.08
N HIS A 246 -24.35 6.82 0.20
CA HIS A 246 -23.45 7.92 0.49
C HIS A 246 -24.19 9.08 1.15
N ALA A 247 -23.62 9.62 2.23
CA ALA A 247 -23.96 10.93 2.74
C ALA A 247 -23.34 12.03 1.87
N GLY A 248 -23.97 13.20 1.82
CA GLY A 248 -23.43 14.40 1.17
C GLY A 248 -22.28 15.09 1.93
N ARG A 249 -21.62 14.41 2.87
CA ARG A 249 -20.49 14.96 3.65
C ARG A 249 -19.16 14.58 3.00
N SER A 250 -18.14 15.42 3.18
CA SER A 250 -16.78 15.13 2.68
C SER A 250 -16.25 13.79 3.19
N GLU A 251 -15.51 13.06 2.38
CA GLU A 251 -14.85 11.82 2.77
C GLU A 251 -13.54 12.09 3.53
N THR A 252 -13.06 11.10 4.28
CA THR A 252 -11.70 11.15 4.84
C THR A 252 -10.73 10.55 3.83
N THR A 253 -9.65 11.26 3.54
CA THR A 253 -8.62 10.84 2.58
C THR A 253 -7.23 10.68 3.18
N TYR A 254 -7.09 10.97 4.48
CA TYR A 254 -5.84 10.92 5.22
C TYR A 254 -5.89 9.84 6.30
N SER A 255 -4.74 9.24 6.58
CA SER A 255 -4.51 8.37 7.73
C SER A 255 -3.56 9.04 8.71
N MET A 256 -3.45 8.53 9.93
CA MET A 256 -2.30 8.77 10.81
C MET A 256 -1.29 7.64 10.63
N GLN A 257 0.00 7.94 10.64
CA GLN A 257 1.08 6.95 10.53
C GLN A 257 2.21 7.27 11.50
N ILE A 258 2.59 6.26 12.28
CA ILE A 258 3.63 6.32 13.31
C ILE A 258 4.50 5.05 13.19
N SER A 259 5.80 5.17 13.44
CA SER A 259 6.70 4.02 13.53
C SER A 259 6.95 3.63 14.98
N SER A 260 7.42 2.41 15.18
CA SER A 260 7.81 1.84 16.48
C SER A 260 8.85 2.67 17.25
N ASP A 261 9.59 3.57 16.59
CA ASP A 261 10.57 4.43 17.28
C ASP A 261 9.89 5.47 18.20
N SER A 262 10.42 5.61 19.41
CA SER A 262 9.93 6.55 20.43
C SER A 262 9.95 8.02 19.99
N ASN A 263 10.87 8.39 19.09
CA ASN A 263 11.04 9.78 18.62
C ASN A 263 10.29 10.07 17.30
N THR A 264 9.34 9.22 16.91
CA THR A 264 8.62 9.40 15.64
C THR A 264 7.62 10.55 15.70
N ARG A 265 7.70 11.47 14.74
CA ARG A 265 6.65 12.47 14.54
C ARG A 265 5.41 11.84 13.91
N PHE A 266 4.25 12.30 14.35
CA PHE A 266 2.96 11.96 13.75
C PHE A 266 2.93 12.41 12.29
N ASN A 267 2.70 11.45 11.39
CA ASN A 267 2.52 11.74 9.98
C ASN A 267 1.05 11.59 9.61
N TYR A 268 0.56 12.48 8.75
CA TYR A 268 -0.81 12.42 8.26
C TYR A 268 -0.86 12.26 6.75
N PRO A 269 -0.39 11.14 6.18
CA PRO A 269 -0.26 11.01 4.74
C PRO A 269 -1.62 10.70 4.09
N HIS A 270 -1.77 11.10 2.83
CA HIS A 270 -2.98 10.83 2.04
C HIS A 270 -3.05 9.35 1.66
N ILE A 271 -4.07 8.63 2.14
CA ILE A 271 -4.30 7.19 1.90
C ILE A 271 -5.46 6.91 0.93
N GLY A 272 -6.14 7.98 0.49
CA GLY A 272 -7.36 7.95 -0.31
C GLY A 272 -8.59 7.56 0.52
N ILE A 273 -9.73 7.41 -0.16
CA ILE A 273 -11.01 7.08 0.51
C ILE A 273 -11.04 5.57 0.79
N ILE A 274 -10.93 5.16 2.05
CA ILE A 274 -11.01 3.75 2.49
C ILE A 274 -12.46 3.37 2.80
N LEU A 275 -13.20 4.27 3.44
CA LEU A 275 -14.63 4.12 3.71
C LEU A 275 -15.35 5.36 3.16
N HIS A 276 -16.43 5.12 2.41
CA HIS A 276 -17.27 6.22 1.91
C HIS A 276 -17.98 6.92 3.08
N SER A 277 -18.46 8.14 2.82
CA SER A 277 -19.23 8.88 3.81
C SER A 277 -20.56 8.16 4.06
N LEU A 278 -20.68 7.47 5.19
CA LEU A 278 -21.87 6.67 5.51
C LEU A 278 -23.10 7.55 5.75
N LEU A 279 -24.24 7.19 5.17
CA LEU A 279 -25.53 7.83 5.43
C LEU A 279 -26.11 7.47 6.81
N ILE A 280 -25.87 6.23 7.25
CA ILE A 280 -26.33 5.69 8.55
C ILE A 280 -25.13 5.39 9.45
N ASP A 281 -25.37 5.28 10.75
CA ASP A 281 -24.37 4.73 11.66
C ASP A 281 -24.32 3.21 11.48
N LEU A 282 -23.11 2.63 11.47
CA LEU A 282 -22.90 1.19 11.37
C LEU A 282 -22.42 0.65 12.70
N GLU A 283 -23.05 -0.42 13.16
CA GLU A 283 -22.56 -1.22 14.27
C GLU A 283 -21.99 -2.52 13.72
N ILE A 284 -20.72 -2.81 14.04
CA ILE A 284 -20.06 -4.03 13.59
C ILE A 284 -20.15 -5.06 14.71
N THR A 285 -21.04 -6.03 14.52
CA THR A 285 -21.32 -7.09 15.49
C THR A 285 -20.27 -8.20 15.43
N SER A 286 -20.28 -9.08 16.43
CA SER A 286 -19.32 -10.20 16.47
C SER A 286 -19.63 -11.26 15.41
N GLU A 287 -20.91 -11.40 15.06
CA GLU A 287 -21.40 -12.31 14.02
C GLU A 287 -20.79 -11.93 12.66
N VAL A 288 -20.92 -10.67 12.24
CA VAL A 288 -20.34 -10.19 10.97
C VAL A 288 -18.82 -10.33 10.97
N ILE A 289 -18.14 -10.06 12.10
CA ILE A 289 -16.69 -10.25 12.19
C ILE A 289 -16.28 -11.72 12.03
N ASN A 290 -17.07 -12.65 12.56
CA ASN A 290 -16.81 -14.08 12.39
C ASN A 290 -16.97 -14.51 10.93
N GLU A 291 -17.96 -13.99 10.21
CA GLU A 291 -18.11 -14.25 8.77
C GLU A 291 -16.93 -13.70 7.97
N VAL A 292 -16.49 -12.47 8.27
CA VAL A 292 -15.30 -11.88 7.64
C VAL A 292 -14.05 -12.71 7.97
N LYS A 293 -13.86 -13.15 9.22
CA LYS A 293 -12.75 -14.02 9.62
C LYS A 293 -12.77 -15.34 8.85
N ASP A 294 -13.93 -15.97 8.71
CA ASP A 294 -14.08 -17.20 7.94
C ASP A 294 -13.73 -16.99 6.46
N TRP A 295 -14.18 -15.89 5.86
CA TRP A 295 -13.81 -15.53 4.49
C TRP A 295 -12.29 -15.39 4.32
N TYR A 296 -11.61 -14.70 5.24
CA TYR A 296 -10.15 -14.54 5.21
C TYR A 296 -9.41 -15.87 5.39
N LYS A 297 -9.94 -16.77 6.23
CA LYS A 297 -9.40 -18.11 6.41
C LYS A 297 -9.52 -18.94 5.12
N LYS A 298 -10.71 -19.00 4.53
CA LYS A 298 -10.94 -19.67 3.23
C LYS A 298 -10.06 -19.07 2.12
N GLN A 299 -9.85 -17.75 2.16
CA GLN A 299 -9.00 -17.03 1.21
C GLN A 299 -7.53 -17.43 1.33
N SER A 300 -6.99 -17.57 2.54
CA SER A 300 -5.57 -17.92 2.74
C SER A 300 -5.28 -19.38 2.39
N GLU A 301 -6.26 -20.26 2.51
CA GLU A 301 -6.18 -21.68 2.14
C GLU A 301 -6.38 -21.94 0.63
N SER A 302 -6.83 -20.94 -0.13
CA SER A 302 -7.16 -21.07 -1.55
C SER A 302 -5.98 -20.75 -2.48
N GLU A 303 -5.80 -21.54 -3.54
CA GLU A 303 -4.89 -21.22 -4.65
C GLU A 303 -5.25 -19.89 -5.35
N ASN A 304 -6.52 -19.48 -5.24
CA ASN A 304 -7.06 -18.25 -5.81
C ASN A 304 -7.03 -17.05 -4.86
N PHE A 305 -6.21 -17.08 -3.80
CA PHE A 305 -6.15 -16.02 -2.79
C PHE A 305 -5.95 -14.61 -3.38
N ASN A 306 -5.10 -14.49 -4.41
CA ASN A 306 -4.81 -13.21 -5.08
C ASN A 306 -6.02 -12.66 -5.83
N ARG A 307 -6.84 -13.54 -6.42
CA ARG A 307 -8.05 -13.19 -7.18
C ARG A 307 -9.09 -12.59 -6.24
N ALA A 308 -9.38 -13.30 -5.15
CA ALA A 308 -10.29 -12.85 -4.10
C ALA A 308 -9.84 -11.52 -3.45
N SER A 309 -8.54 -11.38 -3.15
CA SER A 309 -7.97 -10.14 -2.61
C SER A 309 -8.19 -8.94 -3.54
N LYS A 310 -7.95 -9.11 -4.85
CA LYS A 310 -8.17 -8.04 -5.84
C LYS A 310 -9.66 -7.76 -6.03
N GLY A 311 -10.50 -8.80 -6.09
CA GLY A 311 -11.96 -8.66 -6.18
C GLY A 311 -12.51 -7.79 -5.05
N ALA A 312 -12.15 -8.09 -3.80
CA ALA A 312 -12.53 -7.29 -2.63
C ALA A 312 -12.09 -5.82 -2.72
N GLN A 313 -10.86 -5.56 -3.18
CA GLN A 313 -10.36 -4.19 -3.36
C GLN A 313 -11.16 -3.44 -4.44
N PHE A 314 -11.48 -4.09 -5.57
CA PHE A 314 -12.27 -3.47 -6.64
C PHE A 314 -13.72 -3.24 -6.24
N ILE A 315 -14.31 -4.09 -5.40
CA ILE A 315 -15.60 -3.80 -4.76
C ILE A 315 -15.50 -2.56 -3.88
N GLN A 316 -14.48 -2.46 -3.03
CA GLN A 316 -14.26 -1.25 -2.21
C GLN A 316 -14.09 0.00 -3.07
N TYR A 317 -13.34 -0.08 -4.17
CA TYR A 317 -13.24 1.03 -5.10
C TYR A 317 -14.61 1.36 -5.69
N GLY A 318 -15.37 0.38 -6.20
CA GLY A 318 -16.72 0.57 -6.70
C GLY A 318 -17.62 1.29 -5.69
N ILE A 319 -17.62 0.85 -4.44
CA ILE A 319 -18.38 1.49 -3.35
C ILE A 319 -17.97 2.95 -3.18
N THR A 320 -16.68 3.30 -3.24
CA THR A 320 -16.20 4.67 -2.92
C THR A 320 -16.22 5.66 -4.08
N ARG A 321 -16.61 5.25 -5.29
CA ARG A 321 -16.70 6.14 -6.46
C ARG A 321 -17.94 7.03 -6.40
N LYS A 322 -17.82 8.22 -6.99
CA LYS A 322 -18.93 9.20 -7.06
C LYS A 322 -19.78 9.04 -8.32
N THR A 323 -19.17 8.69 -9.45
CA THR A 323 -19.88 8.57 -10.74
C THR A 323 -20.41 7.15 -10.95
N GLU A 324 -21.58 7.02 -11.57
CA GLU A 324 -22.19 5.72 -11.88
C GLU A 324 -21.32 4.89 -12.83
N LEU A 325 -20.68 5.54 -13.81
CA LEU A 325 -19.75 4.89 -14.72
C LEU A 325 -18.58 4.25 -13.98
N ASP A 326 -17.91 5.00 -13.09
CA ASP A 326 -16.78 4.45 -12.35
C ASP A 326 -17.22 3.30 -11.45
N LYS A 327 -18.39 3.41 -10.78
CA LYS A 327 -18.95 2.32 -9.96
C LYS A 327 -19.13 1.06 -10.79
N PHE A 328 -19.83 1.19 -11.92
CA PHE A 328 -20.11 0.09 -12.84
C PHE A 328 -18.82 -0.61 -13.28
N ILE A 329 -17.84 0.17 -13.74
CA ILE A 329 -16.55 -0.35 -14.21
C ILE A 329 -15.79 -1.07 -13.10
N HIS A 330 -15.73 -0.53 -11.87
CA HIS A 330 -15.01 -1.18 -10.79
C HIS A 330 -15.70 -2.46 -10.29
N TYR A 331 -17.04 -2.50 -10.22
CA TYR A 331 -17.76 -3.74 -9.93
C TYR A 331 -17.50 -4.78 -11.02
N PHE A 332 -17.47 -4.38 -12.29
CA PHE A 332 -17.14 -5.31 -13.36
C PHE A 332 -15.70 -5.81 -13.29
N ILE A 333 -14.73 -4.94 -12.99
CA ILE A 333 -13.33 -5.34 -12.77
C ILE A 333 -13.23 -6.33 -11.59
N SER A 334 -14.07 -6.20 -10.56
CA SER A 334 -14.09 -7.17 -9.48
C SER A 334 -14.52 -8.57 -9.95
N LEU A 335 -15.50 -8.66 -10.87
CA LEU A 335 -15.91 -9.93 -11.48
C LEU A 335 -14.80 -10.52 -12.35
N ASP A 336 -14.10 -9.69 -13.13
CA ASP A 336 -12.92 -10.11 -13.90
C ASP A 336 -11.78 -10.60 -12.98
N ALA A 337 -11.55 -9.92 -11.85
CA ALA A 337 -10.57 -10.34 -10.87
C ALA A 337 -10.94 -11.69 -10.22
N LEU A 338 -12.22 -11.93 -9.94
CA LEU A 338 -12.72 -13.18 -9.35
C LEU A 338 -12.73 -14.32 -10.37
N PHE A 339 -13.26 -14.11 -11.58
CA PHE A 339 -13.58 -15.18 -12.54
C PHE A 339 -12.97 -15.03 -13.94
N GLY A 340 -12.43 -13.86 -14.28
CA GLY A 340 -11.81 -13.60 -15.58
C GLY A 340 -10.61 -14.51 -15.89
N GLU A 341 -10.66 -15.13 -17.07
CA GLU A 341 -9.57 -15.90 -17.65
C GLU A 341 -9.15 -15.30 -19.00
N LYS A 342 -7.84 -15.28 -19.24
CA LYS A 342 -7.29 -14.72 -20.48
C LYS A 342 -7.87 -15.46 -21.69
N SER A 343 -8.31 -14.69 -22.69
CA SER A 343 -8.91 -15.18 -23.95
C SER A 343 -10.34 -15.73 -23.88
N ARG A 344 -10.97 -15.80 -22.70
CA ARG A 344 -12.37 -16.25 -22.54
C ARG A 344 -13.13 -15.52 -21.42
N VAL A 345 -12.87 -14.22 -21.30
CA VAL A 345 -13.32 -13.38 -20.17
C VAL A 345 -14.83 -13.40 -19.98
N GLU A 346 -15.62 -13.24 -21.06
CA GLU A 346 -17.09 -13.23 -20.97
C GLU A 346 -17.63 -14.58 -20.47
N GLU A 347 -17.16 -15.67 -21.06
CA GLU A 347 -17.55 -17.04 -20.73
C GLU A 347 -17.18 -17.37 -19.28
N SER A 348 -15.94 -17.11 -18.88
CA SER A 348 -15.44 -17.45 -17.55
C SER A 348 -16.12 -16.65 -16.44
N ILE A 349 -16.44 -15.36 -16.68
CA ILE A 349 -17.24 -14.56 -15.75
C ILE A 349 -18.67 -15.11 -15.64
N SER A 350 -19.32 -15.41 -16.77
CA SER A 350 -20.70 -15.92 -16.78
C SER A 350 -20.81 -17.26 -16.05
N GLU A 351 -19.87 -18.17 -16.30
CA GLU A 351 -19.78 -19.46 -15.63
C GLU A 351 -19.48 -19.31 -14.13
N GLY A 352 -18.50 -18.47 -13.78
CA GLY A 352 -18.12 -18.21 -12.39
C GLY A 352 -19.30 -17.69 -11.56
N VAL A 353 -19.99 -16.66 -12.06
CA VAL A 353 -21.19 -16.10 -11.40
C VAL A 353 -22.29 -17.15 -11.26
N PHE A 354 -22.58 -17.90 -12.33
CA PHE A 354 -23.63 -18.93 -12.30
C PHE A 354 -23.30 -20.04 -11.29
N ASN A 355 -22.05 -20.49 -11.24
CA ASN A 355 -21.59 -21.51 -10.30
C ASN A 355 -21.69 -21.04 -8.84
N THR A 356 -21.36 -19.78 -8.55
CA THR A 356 -21.52 -19.21 -7.20
C THR A 356 -23.00 -19.18 -6.77
N TYR A 357 -23.89 -18.77 -7.66
CA TYR A 357 -25.31 -18.60 -7.34
C TYR A 357 -26.05 -19.93 -7.19
N THR A 358 -25.78 -20.89 -8.08
CA THR A 358 -26.39 -22.24 -8.00
C THR A 358 -26.06 -22.96 -6.69
N LYS A 359 -24.84 -22.81 -6.19
CA LYS A 359 -24.39 -23.42 -4.92
C LYS A 359 -25.05 -22.81 -3.68
N THR A 360 -25.47 -21.56 -3.79
CA THR A 360 -26.06 -20.79 -2.69
C THR A 360 -27.58 -20.73 -2.74
N ASN A 361 -28.21 -21.55 -3.61
CA ASN A 361 -29.65 -21.53 -3.89
C ASN A 361 -30.17 -20.14 -4.28
N HIS A 362 -29.32 -19.33 -4.90
CA HIS A 362 -29.69 -18.03 -5.46
C HIS A 362 -29.87 -18.16 -6.97
N GLU A 363 -30.90 -17.51 -7.51
CA GLU A 363 -31.11 -17.47 -8.96
C GLU A 363 -30.31 -16.31 -9.57
N VAL A 364 -29.59 -16.59 -10.65
CA VAL A 364 -29.01 -15.57 -11.53
C VAL A 364 -29.38 -15.88 -12.96
N ASP A 365 -29.92 -14.87 -13.63
CA ASP A 365 -30.24 -14.96 -15.05
C ASP A 365 -28.93 -14.84 -15.87
N LYS A 366 -28.60 -15.90 -16.62
CA LYS A 366 -27.39 -15.93 -17.47
C LYS A 366 -27.43 -14.84 -18.54
N ASP A 367 -28.59 -14.53 -19.09
CA ASP A 367 -28.73 -13.52 -20.13
C ASP A 367 -28.59 -12.11 -19.55
N LYS A 368 -28.91 -11.91 -18.27
CA LYS A 368 -28.59 -10.67 -17.55
C LYS A 368 -27.09 -10.41 -17.51
N ILE A 369 -26.27 -11.41 -17.16
CA ILE A 369 -24.80 -11.26 -17.12
C ILE A 369 -24.24 -10.92 -18.50
N LYS A 370 -24.68 -11.60 -19.55
CA LYS A 370 -24.26 -11.30 -20.93
C LYS A 370 -24.59 -9.86 -21.34
N LYS A 371 -25.80 -9.38 -20.99
CA LYS A 371 -26.23 -8.00 -21.27
C LYS A 371 -25.37 -6.97 -20.51
N ILE A 372 -25.05 -7.23 -19.24
CA ILE A 372 -24.14 -6.38 -18.45
C ILE A 372 -22.73 -6.39 -19.05
N TYR A 373 -22.22 -7.55 -19.49
CA TYR A 373 -20.91 -7.65 -20.16
C TYR A 373 -20.88 -6.80 -21.44
N LYS A 374 -21.93 -6.88 -22.26
CA LYS A 374 -22.08 -6.06 -23.46
C LYS A 374 -22.08 -4.56 -23.14
N LEU A 375 -22.84 -4.14 -22.13
CA LEU A 375 -22.82 -2.75 -21.65
C LEU A 375 -21.40 -2.33 -21.23
N ARG A 376 -20.66 -3.17 -20.49
CA ARG A 376 -19.26 -2.88 -20.14
C ARG A 376 -18.40 -2.69 -21.39
N SER A 377 -18.55 -3.54 -22.41
CA SER A 377 -17.83 -3.40 -23.67
C SER A 377 -18.14 -2.05 -24.34
N ASP A 378 -19.41 -1.68 -24.42
CA ASP A 378 -19.84 -0.41 -25.02
C ASP A 378 -19.29 0.79 -24.24
N LEU A 379 -19.32 0.77 -22.91
CA LEU A 379 -18.78 1.87 -22.07
C LEU A 379 -17.26 2.02 -22.18
N VAL A 380 -16.51 0.92 -22.29
CA VAL A 380 -15.04 0.95 -22.34
C VAL A 380 -14.53 1.28 -23.74
N HIS A 381 -15.22 0.82 -24.79
CA HIS A 381 -14.78 1.00 -26.18
C HIS A 381 -15.43 2.18 -26.89
N GLY A 382 -16.18 3.02 -26.18
CA GLY A 382 -16.77 4.25 -26.71
C GLY A 382 -18.08 4.07 -27.48
N GLY A 383 -18.74 2.92 -27.33
CA GLY A 383 -20.11 2.69 -27.80
C GLY A 383 -21.18 3.42 -26.98
N SER A 384 -20.87 3.81 -25.74
CA SER A 384 -21.73 4.65 -24.89
C SER A 384 -20.88 5.47 -23.91
N SER A 385 -21.28 6.73 -23.64
CA SER A 385 -20.56 7.61 -22.69
C SER A 385 -21.06 7.44 -21.25
N TYR A 386 -22.36 7.14 -21.09
CA TYR A 386 -23.01 6.87 -19.80
C TYR A 386 -23.88 5.62 -19.89
N ILE A 387 -24.21 5.02 -18.73
CA ILE A 387 -25.11 3.84 -18.66
C ILE A 387 -26.47 4.15 -19.29
N ASN A 388 -27.00 5.34 -19.05
CA ASN A 388 -28.30 5.77 -19.58
C ASN A 388 -28.28 6.05 -21.09
N ASP A 389 -27.11 6.18 -21.72
CA ASP A 389 -26.99 6.35 -23.17
C ASP A 389 -26.97 5.02 -23.92
N TRP A 390 -26.90 3.90 -23.19
CA TRP A 390 -26.82 2.59 -23.80
C TRP A 390 -28.09 2.28 -24.58
N LYS A 391 -27.96 1.98 -25.87
CA LYS A 391 -29.09 1.75 -26.78
C LYS A 391 -30.08 0.68 -26.30
N GLU A 392 -29.64 -0.28 -25.49
CA GLU A 392 -30.44 -1.37 -24.95
C GLU A 392 -30.95 -1.10 -23.52
N ILE A 393 -30.77 0.11 -22.95
CA ILE A 393 -31.13 0.41 -21.56
C ILE A 393 -32.64 0.25 -21.29
N ILE A 394 -33.50 0.68 -22.21
CA ILE A 394 -34.96 0.57 -22.08
C ILE A 394 -35.37 -0.90 -22.13
N ASP A 395 -34.85 -1.65 -23.11
CA ASP A 395 -35.13 -3.08 -23.26
C ASP A 395 -34.63 -3.88 -22.05
N TYR A 396 -33.45 -3.54 -21.53
CA TYR A 396 -32.88 -4.16 -20.33
C TYR A 396 -33.81 -3.94 -19.13
N ARG A 397 -34.21 -2.69 -18.87
CA ARG A 397 -35.08 -2.33 -17.75
C ARG A 397 -36.46 -3.00 -17.87
N ASN A 398 -37.02 -3.07 -19.08
CA ASN A 398 -38.30 -3.74 -19.30
C ASN A 398 -38.22 -5.25 -19.11
N HIS A 399 -37.13 -5.88 -19.56
CA HIS A 399 -36.97 -7.32 -19.50
C HIS A 399 -36.63 -7.82 -18.08
N PHE A 400 -35.72 -7.15 -17.38
CA PHE A 400 -35.24 -7.57 -16.05
C PHE A 400 -35.89 -6.85 -14.87
N ASN A 401 -36.67 -5.79 -15.13
CA ASN A 401 -37.26 -4.92 -14.11
C ASN A 401 -36.22 -4.38 -13.10
N SER A 402 -35.02 -4.07 -13.58
CA SER A 402 -33.87 -3.65 -12.77
C SER A 402 -32.95 -2.70 -13.53
N ASP A 403 -32.03 -2.08 -12.80
CA ASP A 403 -31.02 -1.18 -13.36
C ASP A 403 -29.65 -1.89 -13.48
N PRO A 404 -28.93 -1.76 -14.62
CA PRO A 404 -27.66 -2.45 -14.84
C PRO A 404 -26.60 -2.17 -13.76
N LEU A 405 -26.54 -0.93 -13.23
CA LEU A 405 -25.58 -0.60 -12.17
C LEU A 405 -25.89 -1.37 -10.88
N LYS A 406 -27.16 -1.43 -10.51
CA LYS A 406 -27.60 -2.16 -9.33
C LYS A 406 -27.34 -3.66 -9.50
N ASP A 407 -27.65 -4.20 -10.67
CA ASP A 407 -27.44 -5.62 -10.94
C ASP A 407 -25.95 -5.99 -10.87
N VAL A 408 -25.05 -5.26 -11.54
CA VAL A 408 -23.61 -5.58 -11.48
C VAL A 408 -23.04 -5.42 -10.07
N GLN A 409 -23.53 -4.45 -9.30
CA GLN A 409 -23.18 -4.29 -7.89
C GLN A 409 -23.61 -5.52 -7.08
N ASP A 410 -24.88 -5.93 -7.20
CA ASP A 410 -25.44 -7.08 -6.48
C ASP A 410 -24.66 -8.36 -6.81
N ILE A 411 -24.43 -8.59 -8.10
CA ILE A 411 -23.70 -9.75 -8.60
C ILE A 411 -22.26 -9.76 -8.09
N ALA A 412 -21.55 -8.64 -8.20
CA ALA A 412 -20.17 -8.52 -7.72
C ALA A 412 -20.04 -8.78 -6.21
N ILE A 413 -20.89 -8.14 -5.40
CA ILE A 413 -20.84 -8.26 -3.95
C ILE A 413 -21.17 -9.67 -3.50
N LYS A 414 -22.26 -10.26 -4.00
CA LYS A 414 -22.63 -11.65 -3.68
C LYS A 414 -21.57 -12.63 -4.16
N SER A 415 -20.99 -12.40 -5.34
CA SER A 415 -19.90 -13.22 -5.85
C SER A 415 -18.68 -13.21 -4.94
N LEU A 416 -18.37 -12.08 -4.29
CA LEU A 416 -17.27 -12.01 -3.33
C LEU A 416 -17.58 -12.80 -2.05
N VAL A 417 -18.76 -12.58 -1.46
CA VAL A 417 -19.17 -13.24 -0.21
C VAL A 417 -19.18 -14.75 -0.38
N TYR A 418 -19.75 -15.23 -1.47
CA TYR A 418 -19.95 -16.65 -1.73
C TYR A 418 -18.84 -17.29 -2.56
N TYR A 419 -17.74 -16.59 -2.81
CA TYR A 419 -16.67 -17.04 -3.71
C TYR A 419 -16.07 -18.41 -3.32
N PHE A 420 -16.07 -18.70 -2.02
CA PHE A 420 -15.47 -19.91 -1.45
C PHE A 420 -16.49 -20.96 -1.01
N GLU A 421 -17.80 -20.69 -1.16
CA GLU A 421 -18.83 -21.66 -0.85
C GLU A 421 -18.80 -22.80 -1.88
N LYS A 422 -18.74 -24.03 -1.39
CA LYS A 422 -18.49 -25.22 -2.21
C LYS A 422 -19.77 -25.90 -2.64
#